data_AF-U5DND5-F1
#
_entry.id   AF-U5DND5-F1
#
_cell.length_a   1.000
_cell.length_b   1.000
_cell.length_c   1.000
_cell.angle_alpha   90.00
_cell.angle_beta   90.00
_cell.angle_gamma   90.00
#
_symmetry.space_group_name_H-M   'P 1'
#
loop_
_entity.id
_entity.type
_entity.pdbx_description
1 polymer ?
#
loop_
_entity_poly.entity_id
_entity_poly.type
_entity_poly.pdbx_seq_one_letter_code
_entity_poly.pdbx_strand_id
1 'polypeptide(L)'
;MLILEASQLEYCPLVQQVGGTIQVVPGAEYRGRLFIKGETIALHRRDAAVQLSRQHFEAFDGKVYVLLVDDRNAWTLWYQDRTARRGDSNENLVAAIDLKILVAQMRSPTGVSIKSRRYRCRVYPRCFRGSEATAWLKSHLHLSRADALSLGHRLIAEGWMLNVTGVRACEDDRLLYRFYHDE
;
A
#
# COMPACT_ATOMS: atom_id res chain seq x y z
N MET A 1 20.18 13.12 5.57
CA MET A 1 19.64 11.76 5.75
C MET A 1 19.38 11.51 7.23
N LEU A 2 18.19 11.00 7.60
CA LEU A 2 17.85 10.59 8.96
C LEU A 2 17.47 9.11 8.97
N ILE A 3 17.92 8.37 9.99
CA ILE A 3 17.50 6.99 10.23
C ILE A 3 16.49 7.04 11.39
N LEU A 4 15.31 6.48 11.18
CA LEU A 4 14.20 6.51 12.14
C LEU A 4 13.61 5.11 12.32
N GLU A 5 13.02 4.86 13.48
CA GLU A 5 12.13 3.72 13.67
C GLU A 5 10.73 4.05 13.14
N ALA A 6 10.00 3.05 12.64
CA ALA A 6 8.63 3.21 12.17
C ALA A 6 7.68 3.84 13.20
N SER A 7 7.95 3.63 14.50
CA SER A 7 7.17 4.22 15.61
C SER A 7 7.29 5.75 15.68
N GLN A 8 8.30 6.35 15.06
CA GLN A 8 8.55 7.78 15.09
C GLN A 8 7.81 8.55 13.98
N LEU A 9 7.10 7.86 13.10
CA LEU A 9 6.38 8.44 11.97
C LEU A 9 4.87 8.37 12.18
N GLU A 10 4.16 9.41 11.76
CA GLU A 10 2.70 9.41 11.68
C GLU A 10 2.24 9.02 10.28
N TYR A 11 1.81 7.78 10.11
CA TYR A 11 1.36 7.27 8.83
C TYR A 11 -0.02 7.80 8.44
N CYS A 12 -0.14 8.26 7.20
CA CYS A 12 -1.37 8.82 6.66
C CYS A 12 -1.45 8.64 5.13
N PRO A 13 -2.66 8.57 4.55
CA PRO A 13 -2.79 8.61 3.10
C PRO A 13 -2.37 10.00 2.60
N LEU A 14 -1.52 10.03 1.59
CA LEU A 14 -1.15 11.26 0.90
C LEU A 14 -1.77 11.31 -0.48
N VAL A 15 -2.10 12.51 -0.91
CA VAL A 15 -2.66 12.82 -2.22
C VAL A 15 -1.63 13.63 -2.98
N GLN A 16 -1.22 13.14 -4.14
CA GLN A 16 -0.30 13.80 -5.05
C GLN A 16 -0.99 14.09 -6.39
N GLN A 17 -0.60 15.18 -7.06
CA GLN A 17 -1.01 15.43 -8.44
C GLN A 17 0.13 15.04 -9.38
N VAL A 18 -0.07 13.98 -10.15
CA VAL A 18 0.89 13.52 -11.16
C VAL A 18 0.23 13.68 -12.52
N GLY A 19 0.78 14.57 -13.35
CA GLY A 19 0.27 14.80 -14.71
C GLY A 19 -1.20 15.23 -14.77
N GLY A 20 -1.67 16.00 -13.79
CA GLY A 20 -3.06 16.47 -13.70
C GLY A 20 -4.05 15.45 -13.11
N THR A 21 -3.60 14.22 -12.83
CA THR A 21 -4.42 13.22 -12.15
C THR A 21 -4.08 13.17 -10.66
N ILE A 22 -5.12 13.11 -9.83
CA ILE A 22 -4.98 12.93 -8.39
C ILE A 22 -4.68 11.45 -8.13
N GLN A 23 -3.63 11.15 -7.38
CA GLN A 23 -3.28 9.80 -6.95
C GLN A 23 -3.11 9.74 -5.44
N VAL A 24 -3.65 8.68 -4.82
CA VAL A 24 -3.43 8.40 -3.40
C VAL A 24 -2.25 7.46 -3.25
N VAL A 25 -1.30 7.83 -2.40
CA VAL A 25 -0.06 7.09 -2.16
C VAL A 25 0.19 6.87 -0.66
N PRO A 26 0.94 5.83 -0.29
CA PRO A 26 1.38 5.62 1.08
C PRO A 26 2.23 6.80 1.56
N GLY A 27 1.82 7.40 2.66
CA GLY A 27 2.44 8.59 3.20
C GLY A 27 2.74 8.53 4.69
N ALA A 28 3.67 9.37 5.10
CA ALA A 28 4.01 9.55 6.49
C ALA A 28 4.36 11.01 6.78
N GLU A 29 4.05 11.47 7.97
CA GLU A 29 4.45 12.77 8.49
C GLU A 29 5.56 12.61 9.53
N TYR A 30 6.57 13.47 9.43
CA TYR A 30 7.62 13.60 10.43
C TYR A 30 8.00 15.07 10.60
N ARG A 31 7.83 15.60 11.82
CA ARG A 31 8.12 17.00 12.19
C ARG A 31 7.44 18.03 11.26
N GLY A 32 6.15 17.84 10.95
CA GLY A 32 5.39 18.76 10.09
C GLY A 32 5.72 18.69 8.61
N ARG A 33 6.44 17.65 8.17
CA ARG A 33 6.80 17.43 6.75
C ARG A 33 6.24 16.10 6.29
N LEU A 34 5.75 16.09 5.05
CA LEU A 34 5.14 14.94 4.42
C LEU A 34 6.16 14.18 3.58
N PHE A 35 6.09 12.86 3.67
CA PHE A 35 6.99 11.94 2.97
C PHE A 35 6.19 10.86 2.27
N ILE A 36 6.59 10.53 1.06
CA ILE A 36 6.03 9.44 0.27
C ILE A 36 6.93 8.21 0.39
N LYS A 37 6.31 7.02 0.43
CA LYS A 37 7.03 5.76 0.50
C LYS A 37 7.74 5.46 -0.82
N GLY A 38 9.03 5.16 -0.74
CA GLY A 38 9.88 4.73 -1.84
C GLY A 38 10.23 3.25 -1.78
N GLU A 39 11.49 2.96 -2.05
CA GLU A 39 12.04 1.61 -2.13
C GLU A 39 12.00 0.90 -0.77
N THR A 40 11.72 -0.40 -0.84
CA THR A 40 11.78 -1.31 0.32
C THR A 40 12.94 -2.27 0.13
N ILE A 41 13.79 -2.39 1.14
CA ILE A 41 15.02 -3.17 1.12
C ILE A 41 14.97 -4.18 2.27
N ALA A 42 15.40 -5.42 2.02
CA ALA A 42 15.38 -6.47 3.02
C ALA A 42 16.23 -6.10 4.25
N LEU A 43 15.76 -6.47 5.45
CA LEU A 43 16.37 -6.09 6.74
C LEU A 43 17.88 -6.40 6.83
N HIS A 44 18.30 -7.56 6.31
CA HIS A 44 19.69 -8.00 6.31
C HIS A 44 20.62 -7.18 5.39
N ARG A 45 20.06 -6.35 4.51
CA ARG A 45 20.81 -5.50 3.57
C ARG A 45 20.92 -4.05 4.05
N ARG A 46 21.17 -3.87 5.35
CA ARG A 46 21.29 -2.55 5.99
C ARG A 46 22.29 -1.64 5.29
N ASP A 47 23.49 -2.13 4.99
CA ASP A 47 24.54 -1.30 4.37
C ASP A 47 24.15 -0.82 2.98
N ALA A 48 23.49 -1.69 2.19
CA ALA A 48 22.94 -1.32 0.90
C ALA A 48 21.83 -0.26 1.03
N ALA A 49 20.99 -0.35 2.06
CA ALA A 49 19.94 0.64 2.32
C ALA A 49 20.50 2.01 2.70
N VAL A 50 21.53 2.03 3.55
CA VAL A 50 22.25 3.27 3.91
C VAL A 50 22.95 3.86 2.70
N GLN A 51 23.61 3.04 1.88
CA GLN A 51 24.30 3.49 0.68
C GLN A 51 23.33 4.07 -0.35
N LEU A 52 22.21 3.40 -0.62
CA LEU A 52 21.18 3.88 -1.54
C LEU A 52 20.61 5.22 -1.05
N SER A 53 20.29 5.32 0.24
CA SER A 53 19.77 6.56 0.83
C SER A 53 20.74 7.74 0.67
N ARG A 54 22.05 7.50 0.83
CA ARG A 54 23.09 8.53 0.59
C ARG A 54 23.14 8.95 -0.88
N GLN A 55 23.14 7.98 -1.80
CA GLN A 55 23.16 8.26 -3.24
C GLN A 55 21.97 9.12 -3.67
N HIS A 56 20.76 8.83 -3.20
CA HIS A 56 19.59 9.67 -3.49
C HIS A 56 19.72 11.06 -2.88
N PHE A 57 20.18 11.17 -1.63
CA PHE A 57 20.37 12.48 -0.99
C PHE A 57 21.34 13.38 -1.76
N GLU A 58 22.43 12.80 -2.28
CA GLU A 58 23.41 13.49 -3.13
C GLU A 58 22.82 13.85 -4.51
N ALA A 59 22.09 12.94 -5.15
CA ALA A 59 21.45 13.16 -6.44
C ALA A 59 20.42 14.31 -6.42
N PHE A 60 19.74 14.50 -5.27
CA PHE A 60 18.80 15.61 -5.07
C PHE A 60 19.48 16.90 -4.57
N ASP A 61 20.82 16.98 -4.57
CA ASP A 61 21.59 18.16 -4.14
C ASP A 61 21.19 18.63 -2.72
N GLY A 62 20.82 17.68 -1.85
CA GLY A 62 20.32 17.94 -0.50
C GLY A 62 18.97 18.68 -0.40
N LYS A 63 18.28 18.93 -1.52
CA LYS A 63 17.01 19.69 -1.56
C LYS A 63 15.82 18.88 -1.08
N VAL A 64 15.93 17.56 -1.10
CA VAL A 64 14.90 16.61 -0.67
C VAL A 64 15.38 15.90 0.60
N TYR A 65 14.58 15.93 1.66
CA TYR A 65 14.86 15.13 2.85
C TYR A 65 14.56 13.67 2.55
N VAL A 66 15.53 12.80 2.82
CA VAL A 66 15.39 11.35 2.73
C VAL A 66 15.41 10.78 4.16
N LEU A 67 14.37 10.01 4.49
CA LEU A 67 14.31 9.21 5.71
C LEU A 67 14.55 7.75 5.36
N LEU A 68 15.35 7.08 6.19
CA LEU A 68 15.51 5.64 6.16
C LEU A 68 14.80 5.08 7.39
N VAL A 69 13.72 4.34 7.18
CA VAL A 69 12.82 3.87 8.24
C VAL A 69 13.01 2.37 8.46
N ASP A 70 13.26 1.99 9.71
CA ASP A 70 13.30 0.61 10.17
C ASP A 70 11.90 0.17 10.66
N ASP A 71 11.27 -0.78 9.96
CA ASP A 71 9.98 -1.35 10.35
C ASP A 71 10.09 -2.71 11.07
N ARG A 72 11.32 -3.11 11.44
CA ARG A 72 11.72 -4.42 12.02
C ARG A 72 11.68 -5.62 11.06
N ASN A 73 11.14 -5.45 9.85
CA ASN A 73 11.09 -6.49 8.82
C ASN A 73 11.87 -6.08 7.56
N ALA A 74 12.03 -4.78 7.33
CA ALA A 74 12.65 -4.17 6.17
C ALA A 74 13.09 -2.72 6.48
N TRP A 75 13.99 -2.23 5.62
CA TRP A 75 14.35 -0.82 5.53
C TRP A 75 13.52 -0.17 4.42
N THR A 76 12.84 0.91 4.73
CA THR A 76 12.09 1.68 3.72
C THR A 76 12.65 3.07 3.56
N LEU A 77 12.85 3.49 2.30
CA LEU A 77 13.20 4.87 1.99
C LEU A 77 11.92 5.69 1.87
N TRP A 78 11.96 6.90 2.41
CA TRP A 78 10.87 7.86 2.33
C TRP A 78 11.41 9.20 1.87
N TYR A 79 10.74 9.78 0.89
CA TYR A 79 11.17 11.01 0.23
C TYR A 79 10.22 12.14 0.57
N GLN A 80 10.77 13.30 0.95
CA GLN A 80 9.93 14.46 1.19
C GLN A 80 9.25 14.87 -0.12
N ASP A 81 7.92 14.98 -0.08
CA ASP A 81 7.14 15.59 -1.13
C ASP A 81 6.50 16.88 -0.61
N ARG A 82 6.81 18.01 -1.26
CA ARG A 82 6.28 19.33 -0.90
C ARG A 82 4.97 19.67 -1.63
N THR A 83 4.62 18.87 -2.62
CA THR A 83 3.40 19.02 -3.43
C THR A 83 2.29 18.09 -2.93
N ALA A 84 2.66 17.03 -2.21
CA ALA A 84 1.71 16.13 -1.56
C ALA A 84 0.93 16.86 -0.47
N ARG A 85 -0.34 16.47 -0.32
CA ARG A 85 -1.24 16.90 0.76
C ARG A 85 -1.79 15.69 1.51
N ARG A 86 -2.16 15.86 2.78
CA ARG A 86 -2.88 14.81 3.51
C ARG A 86 -4.22 14.53 2.85
N GLY A 87 -4.54 13.25 2.70
CA GLY A 87 -5.87 12.82 2.27
C GLY A 87 -6.85 12.99 3.42
N ASP A 88 -7.83 13.86 3.23
CA ASP A 88 -8.88 14.09 4.22
C ASP A 88 -9.93 12.97 4.18
N SER A 89 -10.50 12.64 5.33
CA SER A 89 -11.54 11.61 5.47
C SER A 89 -12.83 11.91 4.70
N ASN A 90 -13.05 13.17 4.31
CA ASN A 90 -14.21 13.60 3.51
C ASN A 90 -13.95 13.56 1.99
N GLU A 91 -12.70 13.44 1.55
CA GLU A 91 -12.42 13.28 0.14
C GLU A 91 -12.66 11.85 -0.30
N ASN A 92 -13.16 11.67 -1.52
CA ASN A 92 -13.32 10.34 -2.10
C ASN A 92 -11.96 9.78 -2.56
N LEU A 93 -11.06 9.55 -1.60
CA LEU A 93 -9.71 9.00 -1.80
C LEU A 93 -9.76 7.71 -2.61
N VAL A 94 -10.79 6.89 -2.36
CA VAL A 94 -11.02 5.62 -3.04
C VAL A 94 -11.13 5.78 -4.55
N ALA A 95 -11.75 6.85 -5.05
CA ALA A 95 -11.90 7.10 -6.47
C ALA A 95 -10.59 7.49 -7.17
N ALA A 96 -9.69 8.15 -6.44
CA ALA A 96 -8.39 8.62 -6.97
C ALA A 96 -7.30 7.53 -6.99
N ILE A 97 -7.58 6.33 -6.46
CA ILE A 97 -6.62 5.22 -6.48
C ILE A 97 -6.59 4.58 -7.87
N ASP A 98 -5.39 4.42 -8.44
CA ASP A 98 -5.19 3.63 -9.65
C ASP A 98 -5.26 2.13 -9.31
N LEU A 99 -6.37 1.49 -9.70
CA LEU A 99 -6.60 0.08 -9.41
C LEU A 99 -5.62 -0.85 -10.12
N LYS A 100 -5.12 -0.48 -11.29
CA LYS A 100 -4.18 -1.31 -12.05
C LYS A 100 -2.86 -1.43 -11.31
N ILE A 101 -2.33 -0.29 -10.83
CA ILE A 101 -1.12 -0.25 -10.02
C ILE A 101 -1.35 -0.96 -8.68
N LEU A 102 -2.50 -0.69 -8.04
CA LEU A 102 -2.85 -1.31 -6.76
C LEU A 102 -2.90 -2.84 -6.86
N VAL A 103 -3.58 -3.40 -7.87
CA VAL A 103 -3.70 -4.85 -8.06
C VAL A 103 -2.35 -5.48 -8.35
N ALA A 104 -1.48 -4.81 -9.13
CA ALA A 104 -0.11 -5.27 -9.33
C ALA A 104 0.68 -5.35 -8.00
N GLN A 105 0.52 -4.35 -7.13
CA GLN A 105 1.12 -4.35 -5.79
C GLN A 105 0.52 -5.43 -4.88
N MET A 106 -0.80 -5.62 -4.91
CA MET A 106 -1.48 -6.68 -4.15
C MET A 106 -1.03 -8.08 -4.57
N ARG A 107 -0.68 -8.29 -5.85
CA ARG A 107 -0.17 -9.58 -6.36
C ARG A 107 1.35 -9.77 -6.18
N SER A 108 2.05 -8.75 -5.70
CA SER A 108 3.49 -8.84 -5.46
C SER A 108 3.80 -9.79 -4.30
N PRO A 109 5.06 -10.25 -4.14
CA PRO A 109 5.45 -11.12 -3.02
C PRO A 109 5.19 -10.52 -1.63
N THR A 110 5.15 -9.19 -1.51
CA THR A 110 4.83 -8.45 -0.28
C THR A 110 3.36 -8.01 -0.23
N GLY A 111 2.56 -8.47 -1.18
CA GLY A 111 1.14 -8.21 -1.34
C GLY A 111 0.24 -9.07 -0.43
N VAL A 112 -0.96 -9.37 -0.89
CA VAL A 112 -1.90 -10.25 -0.17
C VAL A 112 -1.46 -11.71 -0.23
N SER A 113 -1.82 -12.51 0.78
CA SER A 113 -1.44 -13.93 0.86
C SER A 113 -2.28 -14.80 -0.10
N ILE A 114 -1.88 -14.82 -1.38
CA ILE A 114 -2.49 -15.64 -2.43
C ILE A 114 -2.00 -17.09 -2.29
N LYS A 115 -2.91 -18.00 -1.95
CA LYS A 115 -2.59 -19.43 -1.81
C LYS A 115 -3.80 -20.33 -2.04
N SER A 116 -3.57 -21.62 -2.21
CA SER A 116 -4.65 -22.61 -2.24
C SER A 116 -5.28 -22.74 -0.85
N ARG A 117 -6.60 -22.63 -0.77
CA ARG A 117 -7.35 -22.71 0.50
C ARG A 117 -8.50 -23.70 0.39
N ARG A 118 -8.74 -24.45 1.46
CA ARG A 118 -9.88 -25.37 1.55
C ARG A 118 -11.07 -24.67 2.21
N TYR A 119 -12.23 -24.72 1.56
CA TYR A 119 -13.49 -24.19 2.09
C TYR A 119 -14.64 -25.12 1.70
N ARG A 120 -15.47 -25.52 2.67
CA ARG A 120 -16.60 -26.46 2.50
C ARG A 120 -16.28 -27.68 1.61
N CYS A 121 -15.28 -28.46 2.02
CA CYS A 121 -14.81 -29.67 1.32
C CYS A 121 -14.27 -29.46 -0.12
N ARG A 122 -14.15 -28.22 -0.60
CA ARG A 122 -13.56 -27.88 -1.89
C ARG A 122 -12.24 -27.14 -1.71
N VAL A 123 -11.28 -27.40 -2.59
CA VAL A 123 -10.02 -26.66 -2.64
C VAL A 123 -10.12 -25.59 -3.72
N TYR A 124 -9.79 -24.36 -3.33
CA TYR A 124 -9.78 -23.20 -4.21
C TYR A 124 -8.34 -22.72 -4.38
N PRO A 125 -7.73 -22.88 -5.57
CA PRO A 125 -6.38 -22.40 -5.84
C PRO A 125 -6.35 -20.87 -5.99
N ARG A 126 -5.18 -20.27 -5.75
CA ARG A 126 -4.90 -18.84 -5.96
C ARG A 126 -5.93 -17.90 -5.31
N CYS A 127 -6.23 -18.12 -4.03
CA CYS A 127 -7.22 -17.34 -3.31
C CYS A 127 -6.62 -16.59 -2.11
N PHE A 128 -7.25 -15.49 -1.75
CA PHE A 128 -6.97 -14.72 -0.55
C PHE A 128 -8.29 -14.47 0.22
N ARG A 129 -8.20 -14.12 1.50
CA ARG A 129 -9.39 -13.78 2.30
C ARG A 129 -9.70 -12.30 2.17
N GLY A 130 -10.99 -11.93 2.22
CA GLY A 130 -11.42 -10.53 2.25
C GLY A 130 -10.75 -9.77 3.39
N SER A 131 -10.74 -10.35 4.58
CA SER A 131 -10.09 -9.75 5.75
C SER A 131 -8.58 -9.51 5.58
N GLU A 132 -7.87 -10.37 4.84
CA GLU A 132 -6.45 -10.20 4.56
C GLU A 132 -6.23 -9.09 3.52
N ALA A 133 -7.09 -8.98 2.52
CA ALA A 133 -7.06 -7.88 1.56
C ALA A 133 -7.36 -6.54 2.23
N THR A 134 -8.41 -6.45 3.05
CA THR A 134 -8.74 -5.22 3.79
C THR A 134 -7.61 -4.84 4.75
N ALA A 135 -7.04 -5.80 5.49
CA ALA A 135 -5.89 -5.53 6.36
C ALA A 135 -4.68 -5.02 5.56
N TRP A 136 -4.39 -5.62 4.41
CA TRP A 136 -3.30 -5.18 3.54
C TRP A 136 -3.54 -3.76 3.03
N LEU A 137 -4.73 -3.44 2.51
CA LEU A 137 -5.07 -2.09 2.01
C LEU A 137 -4.93 -1.02 3.10
N LYS A 138 -5.42 -1.30 4.31
CA LYS A 138 -5.24 -0.40 5.46
C LYS A 138 -3.77 -0.19 5.80
N SER A 139 -2.98 -1.27 5.81
CA SER A 139 -1.55 -1.18 6.16
C SER A 139 -0.72 -0.49 5.07
N HIS A 140 -1.06 -0.72 3.80
CA HIS A 140 -0.29 -0.26 2.65
C HIS A 140 -0.59 1.18 2.30
N LEU A 141 -1.87 1.58 2.28
CA LEU A 141 -2.29 2.95 1.93
C LEU A 141 -2.63 3.82 3.15
N HIS A 142 -2.53 3.27 4.37
CA HIS A 142 -2.89 3.95 5.62
C HIS A 142 -4.35 4.43 5.65
N LEU A 143 -5.22 3.72 4.94
CA LEU A 143 -6.65 4.03 4.84
C LEU A 143 -7.44 3.62 6.08
N SER A 144 -8.58 4.28 6.29
CA SER A 144 -9.56 3.85 7.27
C SER A 144 -10.16 2.48 6.88
N ARG A 145 -10.80 1.81 7.85
CA ARG A 145 -11.51 0.53 7.55
C ARG A 145 -12.64 0.73 6.53
N ALA A 146 -13.35 1.86 6.62
CA ALA A 146 -14.44 2.17 5.70
C ALA A 146 -13.91 2.36 4.27
N ASP A 147 -12.84 3.14 4.10
CA ASP A 147 -12.23 3.38 2.79
C ASP A 147 -11.64 2.11 2.18
N ALA A 148 -10.99 1.27 2.99
CA ALA A 148 -10.46 -0.01 2.53
C ALA A 148 -11.57 -0.97 2.07
N LEU A 149 -12.74 -0.96 2.73
CA LEU A 149 -13.92 -1.71 2.32
C LEU A 149 -14.52 -1.15 1.02
N SER A 150 -14.70 0.16 0.93
CA SER A 150 -15.18 0.83 -0.29
C SER A 150 -14.26 0.57 -1.48
N LEU A 151 -12.93 0.56 -1.27
CA LEU A 151 -11.96 0.20 -2.28
C LEU A 151 -12.07 -1.28 -2.69
N GLY A 152 -12.33 -2.18 -1.74
CA GLY A 152 -12.64 -3.58 -2.02
C GLY A 152 -13.92 -3.73 -2.88
N HIS A 153 -14.98 -2.98 -2.58
CA HIS A 153 -16.19 -2.94 -3.41
C HIS A 153 -15.89 -2.46 -4.83
N ARG A 154 -15.09 -1.40 -4.95
CA ARG A 154 -14.67 -0.85 -6.25
C ARG A 154 -13.88 -1.88 -7.07
N LEU A 155 -12.95 -2.61 -6.45
CA LEU A 155 -12.19 -3.70 -7.10
C LEU A 155 -13.09 -4.80 -7.66
N ILE A 156 -14.20 -5.14 -6.97
CA ILE A 156 -15.16 -6.11 -7.48
C ILE A 156 -16.02 -5.52 -8.59
N ALA A 157 -16.54 -4.31 -8.38
CA ALA A 157 -17.42 -3.63 -9.34
C ALA A 157 -16.74 -3.39 -10.69
N GLU A 158 -15.44 -3.07 -10.68
CA GLU A 158 -14.63 -2.87 -11.89
C GLU A 158 -14.01 -4.17 -12.44
N GLY A 159 -14.29 -5.33 -11.84
CA GLY A 159 -13.85 -6.62 -12.38
C GLY A 159 -12.36 -6.91 -12.19
N TRP A 160 -11.73 -6.42 -11.12
CA TRP A 160 -10.36 -6.77 -10.77
C TRP A 160 -10.29 -8.02 -9.88
N MET A 161 -11.31 -8.25 -9.05
CA MET A 161 -11.42 -9.44 -8.22
C MET A 161 -12.87 -9.93 -8.11
N LEU A 162 -13.04 -11.20 -7.76
CA LEU A 162 -14.34 -11.83 -7.57
C LEU A 162 -14.35 -12.75 -6.36
N ASN A 163 -15.53 -12.95 -5.79
CA ASN A 163 -15.73 -13.90 -4.71
C ASN A 163 -15.90 -15.33 -5.28
N VAL A 164 -15.09 -16.25 -4.79
CA VAL A 164 -15.01 -17.62 -5.34
C VAL A 164 -16.23 -18.48 -4.94
N THR A 165 -17.06 -18.00 -4.01
CA THR A 165 -18.33 -18.63 -3.61
C THR A 165 -19.56 -18.02 -4.28
N GLY A 166 -19.39 -16.97 -5.12
CA GLY A 166 -20.48 -16.37 -5.91
C GLY A 166 -21.19 -15.18 -5.27
N VAL A 167 -20.76 -14.72 -4.10
CA VAL A 167 -21.32 -13.52 -3.44
C VAL A 167 -20.79 -12.25 -4.13
N ARG A 168 -21.67 -11.32 -4.50
CA ARG A 168 -21.28 -10.09 -5.25
C ARG A 168 -20.71 -8.97 -4.38
N ALA A 169 -20.79 -9.04 -3.05
CA ALA A 169 -20.30 -8.00 -2.14
C ALA A 169 -18.90 -8.34 -1.58
N CYS A 170 -18.05 -7.32 -1.45
CA CYS A 170 -16.81 -7.41 -0.68
C CYS A 170 -17.17 -7.27 0.80
N GLU A 171 -16.82 -8.26 1.60
CA GLU A 171 -16.96 -8.23 3.05
C GLU A 171 -15.59 -8.44 3.69
N ASP A 172 -15.32 -7.70 4.77
CA ASP A 172 -14.17 -7.91 5.66
C ASP A 172 -14.43 -9.16 6.52
N ASP A 173 -14.53 -10.29 5.81
CA ASP A 173 -14.91 -11.58 6.33
C ASP A 173 -13.95 -12.67 5.80
N ARG A 174 -14.15 -13.91 6.26
CA ARG A 174 -13.43 -15.12 5.89
C ARG A 174 -13.77 -15.61 4.47
N LEU A 175 -14.59 -14.87 3.73
CA LEU A 175 -14.89 -15.14 2.33
C LEU A 175 -13.61 -15.15 1.47
N LEU A 176 -13.61 -16.04 0.49
CA LEU A 176 -12.47 -16.23 -0.42
C LEU A 176 -12.69 -15.43 -1.69
N TYR A 177 -11.65 -14.71 -2.09
CA TYR A 177 -11.60 -13.92 -3.32
C TYR A 177 -10.43 -14.38 -4.19
N ARG A 178 -10.55 -14.10 -5.49
CA ARG A 178 -9.55 -14.37 -6.52
C ARG A 178 -9.49 -13.18 -7.48
N PHE A 179 -8.30 -12.89 -8.02
CA PHE A 179 -8.15 -11.90 -9.08
C PHE A 179 -8.63 -12.47 -10.41
N TYR A 180 -9.27 -11.65 -11.25
CA TYR A 180 -9.75 -12.10 -12.57
C TYR A 180 -8.64 -12.61 -13.48
N HIS A 181 -7.43 -12.06 -13.35
CA HIS A 181 -6.26 -12.53 -14.10
C HIS A 181 -5.86 -13.99 -13.75
N ASP A 182 -6.36 -14.53 -12.64
CA ASP A 182 -6.09 -15.89 -12.18
C ASP A 182 -7.28 -16.86 -12.34
N GLU A 183 -8.40 -16.43 -12.96
CA GLU A 183 -9.43 -17.36 -13.50
C GLU A 183 -8.88 -18.18 -14.67
#